data_AF-A0A4R0XC50-F1
#
_entry.id   AF-A0A4R0XC50-F1
#
_cell.length_a   1.000
_cell.length_b   1.000
_cell.length_c   1.000
_cell.angle_alpha   90.00
_cell.angle_beta   90.00
_cell.angle_gamma   90.00
#
_symmetry.space_group_name_H-M   'P 1'
#
loop_
_entity.id
_entity.type
_entity.pdbx_description
1 polymer ?
#
loop_
_entity_poly.entity_id
_entity_poly.type
_entity_poly.pdbx_seq_one_letter_code
_entity_poly.pdbx_strand_id
1 'polypeptide(L)'
;MNKTYRSVWNDTTGTWVAVQENAKGHGKKKSRAAINLLATGAGLVASMSAYATTLDGGSVAKSTQVAIGQNSKVTANTNDGGQGIAIGVNAISSGSYAVAAGGSSNAAGDQSVAVGNYAHTTGTNSNSVGFGSLANGAGSNAIGAFSTASGNFSTAIGNQAFTAANGVALGAGAKANTINSVALGTNSVASSTTLGSAGFAPGGATLSATTAFAEVSMGAAGSERRITNVAAGYGATDAVNVSQLMAEDARVSNVSNNLTNLSNTVNNINTATGNFTNIINVVNNSARHACRDACRDARRGFRRACRICFGGQHQKPGRGAHACRAEDRGSLPSRCGGRLPRNRRASGQPRARFARL
;
A
#
# COMPACT_ATOMS: atom_id res chain seq x y z
N MET A 1 96.55 84.83 0.70
CA MET A 1 95.22 85.16 1.25
C MET A 1 94.27 84.02 0.92
N ASN A 2 94.05 83.10 1.85
CA ASN A 2 93.16 81.97 1.62
C ASN A 2 91.77 82.37 2.10
N LYS A 3 90.80 82.53 1.20
CA LYS A 3 89.41 82.76 1.58
C LYS A 3 88.80 81.39 1.86
N THR A 4 88.76 81.00 3.13
CA THR A 4 88.14 79.75 3.57
C THR A 4 86.61 79.89 3.51
N TYR A 5 85.98 79.06 2.67
CA TYR A 5 84.53 78.96 2.57
C TYR A 5 84.08 77.60 3.10
N ARG A 6 82.88 77.54 3.69
CA ARG A 6 82.23 76.29 4.13
C ARG A 6 80.91 76.08 3.40
N SER A 7 80.58 74.84 3.08
CA SER A 7 79.26 74.48 2.54
C SER A 7 78.22 74.42 3.65
N VAL A 8 77.11 75.14 3.48
CA VAL A 8 75.96 75.13 4.41
C VAL A 8 74.68 74.79 3.64
N TRP A 9 73.78 74.04 4.27
CA TRP A 9 72.47 73.68 3.70
C TRP A 9 71.47 74.84 3.87
N ASN A 10 70.78 75.23 2.79
CA ASN A 10 69.67 76.18 2.84
C ASN A 10 68.35 75.42 2.73
N ASP A 11 67.47 75.59 3.73
CA ASP A 11 66.19 74.87 3.81
C ASP A 11 65.09 75.43 2.90
N THR A 12 65.14 76.73 2.60
CA THR A 12 64.16 77.42 1.76
C THR A 12 64.33 77.05 0.30
N THR A 13 65.58 76.84 -0.15
CA THR A 13 65.89 76.53 -1.55
C THR A 13 66.29 75.07 -1.79
N GLY A 14 66.44 74.26 -0.73
CA GLY A 14 66.76 72.83 -0.85
C GLY A 14 68.13 72.50 -1.46
N THR A 15 69.12 73.41 -1.35
CA THR A 15 70.44 73.28 -1.99
C THR A 15 71.59 73.60 -1.03
N TRP A 16 72.80 73.15 -1.36
CA TRP A 16 74.03 73.52 -0.65
C TRP A 16 74.58 74.83 -1.20
N VAL A 17 74.92 75.76 -0.31
CA VAL A 17 75.43 77.08 -0.67
C VAL A 17 76.77 77.32 0.04
N ALA A 18 77.74 77.89 -0.66
CA ALA A 18 79.04 78.25 -0.07
C ALA A 18 78.93 79.59 0.67
N VAL A 19 79.36 79.63 1.93
CA VAL A 19 79.33 80.82 2.79
C VAL A 19 80.65 81.02 3.51
N GLN A 20 80.89 82.25 3.99
CA GLN A 20 82.08 82.61 4.77
C GLN A 20 82.14 81.79 6.08
N GLU A 21 83.35 81.45 6.53
CA GLU A 21 83.62 80.50 7.61
C GLU A 21 82.90 80.77 8.95
N ASN A 22 82.59 82.04 9.25
CA ASN A 22 81.90 82.44 10.48
C ASN A 22 80.36 82.33 10.41
N ALA A 23 79.78 81.94 9.27
CA ALA A 23 78.34 81.79 9.12
C ALA A 23 77.82 80.53 9.85
N LYS A 24 76.84 80.69 10.75
CA LYS A 24 76.15 79.57 11.42
C LYS A 24 75.11 78.95 10.50
N GLY A 25 75.44 77.80 9.93
CA GLY A 25 74.50 76.97 9.18
C GLY A 25 73.71 76.00 10.05
N HIS A 26 72.41 75.87 9.82
CA HIS A 26 71.62 74.77 10.37
C HIS A 26 71.86 73.52 9.51
N GLY A 27 72.24 72.40 10.15
CA GLY A 27 72.30 71.11 9.46
C GLY A 27 70.92 70.70 8.97
N LYS A 28 70.85 69.83 7.95
CA LYS A 28 69.57 69.20 7.56
C LYS A 28 68.89 68.71 8.83
N LYS A 29 67.73 69.29 9.17
CA LYS A 29 66.88 68.70 10.21
C LYS A 29 66.68 67.27 9.75
N LYS A 30 67.23 66.30 10.50
CA LYS A 30 66.76 64.92 10.38
C LYS A 30 65.27 65.06 10.62
N SER A 31 64.47 64.84 9.60
CA SER A 31 63.04 64.70 9.73
C SER A 31 62.83 63.50 10.65
N ARG A 32 62.84 63.73 11.97
CA ARG A 32 61.88 63.07 12.83
C ARG A 32 60.55 63.67 12.45
N ALA A 33 60.02 63.21 11.32
CA ALA A 33 58.59 63.15 11.19
C ALA A 33 58.15 62.27 12.36
N ALA A 34 57.62 62.89 13.41
CA ALA A 34 56.75 62.18 14.33
C ALA A 34 55.50 61.83 13.52
N ILE A 35 55.61 60.78 12.72
CA ILE A 35 54.46 60.03 12.30
C ILE A 35 54.11 59.22 13.54
N ASN A 36 53.05 59.62 14.25
CA ASN A 36 52.32 58.69 15.11
C ASN A 36 51.71 57.62 14.21
N LEU A 37 52.53 56.67 13.75
CA LEU A 37 52.07 55.41 13.22
C LEU A 37 52.26 54.41 14.35
N LEU A 38 51.15 54.10 15.02
CA LEU A 38 51.00 52.87 15.78
C LEU A 38 51.55 51.74 14.91
N ALA A 39 52.56 51.05 15.41
CA ALA A 39 53.05 49.83 14.83
C ALA A 39 51.90 48.82 14.74
N THR A 40 51.45 48.53 13.54
CA THR A 40 51.58 47.20 12.95
C THR A 40 51.67 47.36 11.43
N GLY A 41 52.67 46.71 10.83
CA GLY A 41 53.19 47.06 9.50
C GLY A 41 52.27 46.73 8.33
N ALA A 42 52.18 47.68 7.40
CA ALA A 42 51.75 47.45 6.03
C ALA A 42 52.98 47.58 5.11
N GLY A 43 53.69 46.46 4.95
CA GLY A 43 54.63 46.25 3.86
C GLY A 43 53.86 45.91 2.58
N LEU A 44 54.33 46.45 1.48
CA LEU A 44 53.88 46.25 0.11
C LEU A 44 53.54 44.77 -0.20
N VAL A 45 52.27 44.48 -0.52
CA VAL A 45 51.87 43.34 -1.36
C VAL A 45 51.04 43.91 -2.50
N ALA A 46 51.63 43.92 -3.70
CA ALA A 46 50.91 44.13 -4.94
C ALA A 46 50.10 42.87 -5.29
N SER A 47 48.95 43.08 -5.93
CA SER A 47 48.03 42.11 -6.51
C SER A 47 47.14 41.34 -5.52
N MET A 48 45.84 41.37 -5.83
CA MET A 48 44.71 40.93 -5.04
C MET A 48 44.35 41.90 -3.91
N SER A 49 43.47 42.86 -4.24
CA SER A 49 42.31 43.08 -3.37
C SER A 49 41.61 41.73 -3.24
N ALA A 50 42.08 40.90 -2.30
CA ALA A 50 41.28 39.82 -1.79
C ALA A 50 40.01 40.51 -1.30
N TYR A 51 38.90 40.25 -1.99
CA TYR A 51 37.57 40.55 -1.50
C TYR A 51 37.34 39.65 -0.29
N ALA A 52 38.09 39.89 0.79
CA ALA A 52 37.74 39.43 2.11
C ALA A 52 36.57 40.32 2.51
N THR A 53 35.37 40.01 2.00
CA THR A 53 34.18 40.26 2.81
C THR A 53 34.55 39.75 4.18
N THR A 54 34.53 40.63 5.18
CA THR A 54 34.80 40.30 6.58
C THR A 54 34.27 38.89 6.86
N LEU A 55 35.18 37.91 6.90
CA LEU A 55 34.94 36.64 7.57
C LEU A 55 34.91 37.03 9.04
N ASP A 56 33.82 37.68 9.45
CA ASP A 56 33.57 37.96 10.85
C ASP A 56 33.57 36.58 11.49
N GLY A 57 34.65 36.33 12.25
CA GLY A 57 35.01 35.00 12.69
C GLY A 57 33.83 34.43 13.43
N GLY A 58 33.36 33.27 13.00
CA GLY A 58 32.35 32.58 13.77
C GLY A 58 32.84 32.42 15.21
N SER A 59 31.91 32.49 16.15
CA SER A 59 32.24 32.32 17.56
C SER A 59 32.41 30.83 17.87
N VAL A 60 33.61 30.44 18.29
CA VAL A 60 33.90 29.11 18.83
C VAL A 60 34.17 29.19 20.33
N ALA A 61 33.80 28.15 21.08
CA ALA A 61 34.07 28.04 22.50
C ALA A 61 35.47 27.47 22.80
N LYS A 62 36.07 26.73 21.86
CA LYS A 62 37.42 26.11 21.98
C LYS A 62 38.14 26.05 20.63
N SER A 63 39.48 25.97 20.64
CA SER A 63 40.32 25.91 19.42
C SER A 63 40.11 24.68 18.53
N THR A 64 39.44 23.63 19.03
CA THR A 64 39.14 22.40 18.27
C THR A 64 37.87 22.51 17.43
N GLN A 65 37.18 23.65 17.46
CA GLN A 65 35.91 23.88 16.78
C GLN A 65 36.11 24.77 15.54
N VAL A 66 35.19 24.66 14.58
CA VAL A 66 35.22 25.45 13.35
C VAL A 66 33.95 26.29 13.27
N ALA A 67 34.08 27.61 13.18
CA ALA A 67 32.96 28.51 12.92
C ALA A 67 33.34 29.48 11.79
N ILE A 68 32.61 29.43 10.67
CA ILE A 68 32.90 30.18 9.44
C ILE A 68 31.64 30.91 8.99
N GLY A 69 31.69 32.24 8.95
CA GLY A 69 30.60 33.11 8.48
C GLY A 69 30.05 34.01 9.58
N GLN A 70 29.47 35.16 9.19
CA GLN A 70 28.93 36.13 10.13
C GLN A 70 27.91 35.49 11.07
N ASN A 71 28.07 35.72 12.38
CA ASN A 71 27.22 35.19 13.44
C ASN A 71 27.08 33.64 13.42
N SER A 72 28.00 32.93 12.77
CA SER A 72 28.11 31.48 12.96
C SER A 72 28.62 31.18 14.37
N LYS A 73 28.06 30.15 15.02
CA LYS A 73 28.32 29.88 16.43
C LYS A 73 28.44 28.39 16.70
N VAL A 74 29.54 27.97 17.34
CA VAL A 74 29.65 26.65 17.97
C VAL A 74 29.51 26.81 19.48
N THR A 75 28.46 26.23 20.06
CA THR A 75 28.16 26.28 21.52
C THR A 75 28.15 24.89 22.16
N ALA A 76 28.65 23.88 21.46
CA ALA A 76 28.75 22.50 21.96
C ALA A 76 29.25 22.43 23.40
N ASN A 77 28.66 21.54 24.21
CA ASN A 77 29.01 21.36 25.61
C ASN A 77 30.51 21.11 25.75
N THR A 78 31.18 22.01 26.46
CA THR A 78 32.64 22.08 26.53
C THR A 78 33.22 21.10 27.55
N ASN A 79 32.41 20.40 28.34
CA ASN A 79 32.89 19.55 29.43
C ASN A 79 33.53 18.23 28.95
N ASP A 80 33.16 17.71 27.77
CA ASP A 80 33.60 16.40 27.26
C ASP A 80 34.53 16.47 26.03
N GLY A 81 35.22 17.60 25.83
CA GLY A 81 36.01 17.82 24.61
C GLY A 81 35.17 18.07 23.36
N GLY A 82 33.91 18.49 23.54
CA GLY A 82 32.93 18.74 22.49
C GLY A 82 33.49 19.53 21.30
N GLN A 83 33.57 18.86 20.15
CA GLN A 83 33.91 19.45 18.87
C GLN A 83 32.63 19.91 18.16
N GLY A 84 32.74 20.80 17.19
CA GLY A 84 31.59 21.22 16.42
C GLY A 84 32.00 22.05 15.22
N ILE A 85 31.19 21.99 14.17
CA ILE A 85 31.42 22.70 12.93
C ILE A 85 30.18 23.53 12.63
N ALA A 86 30.33 24.84 12.51
CA ALA A 86 29.29 25.77 12.06
C ALA A 86 29.80 26.53 10.83
N ILE A 87 29.24 26.28 9.65
CA ILE A 87 29.67 26.91 8.39
C ILE A 87 28.45 27.56 7.74
N GLY A 88 28.46 28.89 7.59
CA GLY A 88 27.38 29.68 6.99
C GLY A 88 26.92 30.82 7.88
N VAL A 89 26.36 31.86 7.28
CA VAL A 89 25.80 33.01 8.03
C VAL A 89 24.71 32.52 8.98
N ASN A 90 24.78 32.87 10.26
CA ASN A 90 23.88 32.41 11.31
C ASN A 90 23.83 30.87 11.53
N ALA A 91 24.81 30.10 11.05
CA ALA A 91 24.87 28.66 11.33
C ALA A 91 25.16 28.41 12.82
N ILE A 92 24.42 27.51 13.47
CA ILE A 92 24.57 27.19 14.89
C ILE A 92 24.83 25.69 15.05
N SER A 93 25.94 25.35 15.71
CA SER A 93 26.25 23.99 16.14
C SER A 93 26.30 23.98 17.67
N SER A 94 25.21 23.61 18.33
CA SER A 94 25.14 23.55 19.80
C SER A 94 25.24 22.14 20.38
N GLY A 95 25.09 21.10 19.55
CA GLY A 95 25.35 19.73 19.97
C GLY A 95 26.85 19.37 20.00
N SER A 96 27.23 18.46 20.88
CA SER A 96 28.58 17.89 20.96
C SER A 96 28.89 17.05 19.73
N TYR A 97 30.00 17.28 19.04
CA TYR A 97 30.36 16.65 17.76
C TYR A 97 29.36 16.94 16.63
N ALA A 98 28.58 18.01 16.74
CA ALA A 98 27.59 18.36 15.72
C ALA A 98 28.20 19.12 14.53
N VAL A 99 27.52 19.06 13.38
CA VAL A 99 27.91 19.75 12.16
C VAL A 99 26.70 20.51 11.62
N ALA A 100 26.76 21.84 11.65
CA ALA A 100 25.82 22.73 11.00
C ALA A 100 26.51 23.39 9.78
N ALA A 101 26.06 23.09 8.57
CA ALA A 101 26.63 23.66 7.35
C ALA A 101 25.54 24.18 6.40
N GLY A 102 25.39 25.49 6.33
CA GLY A 102 24.39 26.20 5.55
C GLY A 102 23.99 27.51 6.25
N GLY A 103 23.49 28.49 5.49
CA GLY A 103 22.97 29.70 6.12
C GLY A 103 21.83 29.34 7.08
N SER A 104 21.85 29.85 8.31
CA SER A 104 20.83 29.59 9.34
C SER A 104 20.59 28.10 9.64
N SER A 105 21.52 27.20 9.31
CA SER A 105 21.43 25.79 9.71
C SER A 105 21.64 25.64 11.21
N ASN A 106 20.94 24.73 11.87
CA ASN A 106 21.05 24.50 13.31
C ASN A 106 21.19 23.00 13.63
N ALA A 107 22.37 22.60 14.10
CA ALA A 107 22.65 21.26 14.60
C ALA A 107 22.70 21.30 16.14
N ALA A 108 21.56 21.03 16.77
CA ALA A 108 21.36 21.16 18.20
C ALA A 108 21.50 19.84 18.98
N GLY A 109 21.29 18.69 18.32
CA GLY A 109 21.49 17.38 18.95
C GLY A 109 22.96 16.98 19.02
N ASP A 110 23.36 16.22 20.03
CA ASP A 110 24.71 15.63 20.08
C ASP A 110 24.92 14.68 18.90
N GLN A 111 26.11 14.70 18.29
CA GLN A 111 26.50 13.93 17.11
C GLN A 111 25.55 14.15 15.93
N SER A 112 24.90 15.32 15.86
CA SER A 112 23.94 15.63 14.81
C SER A 112 24.57 16.33 13.61
N VAL A 113 23.94 16.17 12.45
CA VAL A 113 24.34 16.84 11.21
C VAL A 113 23.15 17.62 10.67
N ALA A 114 23.34 18.90 10.33
CA ALA A 114 22.37 19.77 9.68
C ALA A 114 23.04 20.46 8.50
N VAL A 115 22.83 19.96 7.28
CA VAL A 115 23.47 20.46 6.05
C VAL A 115 22.41 21.01 5.11
N GLY A 116 22.50 22.29 4.78
CA GLY A 116 21.54 23.01 3.94
C GLY A 116 21.07 24.30 4.60
N ASN A 117 20.64 25.26 3.79
CA ASN A 117 20.09 26.50 4.31
C ASN A 117 18.79 26.21 5.09
N TYR A 118 18.69 26.70 6.32
CA TYR A 118 17.61 26.40 7.27
C TYR A 118 17.45 24.92 7.68
N ALA A 119 18.44 24.05 7.43
CA ALA A 119 18.40 22.68 7.95
C ALA A 119 18.42 22.69 9.49
N HIS A 120 17.63 21.84 10.12
CA HIS A 120 17.43 21.84 11.57
C HIS A 120 17.44 20.42 12.15
N THR A 121 18.42 20.11 12.98
CA THR A 121 18.56 18.79 13.61
C THR A 121 18.62 18.94 15.12
N THR A 122 17.57 18.53 15.82
CA THR A 122 17.51 18.54 17.29
C THR A 122 17.70 17.16 17.89
N GLY A 123 17.49 16.10 17.10
CA GLY A 123 17.72 14.74 17.54
C GLY A 123 19.21 14.44 17.74
N THR A 124 19.54 13.72 18.81
CA THR A 124 20.87 13.14 19.02
C THR A 124 21.13 12.06 17.97
N ASN A 125 22.35 11.95 17.45
CA ASN A 125 22.71 10.97 16.41
C ASN A 125 21.88 11.09 15.12
N SER A 126 21.38 12.29 14.81
CA SER A 126 20.44 12.51 13.72
C SER A 126 21.05 13.32 12.57
N ASN A 127 20.45 13.23 11.39
CA ASN A 127 20.93 13.90 10.20
C ASN A 127 19.78 14.64 9.50
N SER A 128 19.94 15.92 9.19
CA SER A 128 19.11 16.67 8.25
C SER A 128 19.98 17.19 7.09
N VAL A 129 19.60 16.86 5.86
CA VAL A 129 20.36 17.24 4.66
C VAL A 129 19.38 17.77 3.61
N GLY A 130 19.43 19.07 3.32
CA GLY A 130 18.56 19.75 2.36
C GLY A 130 18.00 21.06 2.90
N PHE A 131 17.53 21.93 1.99
CA PHE A 131 16.91 23.20 2.36
C PHE A 131 15.71 22.99 3.29
N GLY A 132 15.75 23.59 4.48
CA GLY A 132 14.66 23.49 5.45
C GLY A 132 14.32 22.05 5.87
N SER A 133 15.28 21.12 5.84
CA SER A 133 15.08 19.75 6.34
C SER A 133 15.05 19.71 7.88
N LEU A 134 14.26 18.81 8.47
CA LEU A 134 14.05 18.70 9.92
C LEU A 134 14.24 17.27 10.41
N ALA A 135 15.23 17.04 11.27
CA ALA A 135 15.44 15.76 11.95
C ALA A 135 15.32 15.95 13.47
N ASN A 136 14.10 15.76 13.98
CA ASN A 136 13.75 16.07 15.38
C ASN A 136 13.84 14.87 16.31
N GLY A 137 13.58 13.66 15.80
CA GLY A 137 13.71 12.45 16.60
C GLY A 137 15.17 12.05 16.84
N ALA A 138 15.47 11.39 17.96
CA ALA A 138 16.78 10.78 18.18
C ALA A 138 17.04 9.67 17.16
N GLY A 139 18.25 9.62 16.58
CA GLY A 139 18.63 8.67 15.54
C GLY A 139 17.84 8.82 14.23
N SER A 140 17.28 10.00 13.97
CA SER A 140 16.43 10.25 12.80
C SER A 140 17.21 10.78 11.59
N ASN A 141 16.71 10.53 10.39
CA ASN A 141 17.34 10.95 9.13
C ASN A 141 16.32 11.67 8.25
N ALA A 142 16.54 12.94 7.94
CA ALA A 142 15.71 13.76 7.07
C ALA A 142 16.53 14.27 5.88
N ILE A 143 16.44 13.61 4.73
CA ILE A 143 17.24 13.91 3.54
C ILE A 143 16.34 14.37 2.40
N GLY A 144 16.44 15.64 2.02
CA GLY A 144 15.64 16.28 0.97
C GLY A 144 15.15 17.65 1.43
N ALA A 145 14.84 18.55 0.48
CA ALA A 145 14.28 19.85 0.83
C ALA A 145 12.93 19.67 1.55
N PHE A 146 12.76 20.30 2.71
CA PHE A 146 11.56 20.20 3.56
C PHE A 146 11.22 18.78 4.04
N SER A 147 12.13 17.81 3.98
CA SER A 147 11.89 16.50 4.59
C SER A 147 11.83 16.62 6.11
N THR A 148 10.94 15.87 6.75
CA THR A 148 10.74 15.91 8.22
C THR A 148 10.73 14.50 8.80
N ALA A 149 11.76 14.18 9.59
CA ALA A 149 11.84 12.98 10.40
C ALA A 149 11.52 13.33 11.86
N SER A 150 10.23 13.25 12.20
CA SER A 150 9.69 13.83 13.44
C SER A 150 9.85 12.93 14.66
N GLY A 151 9.83 11.60 14.48
CA GLY A 151 9.91 10.64 15.56
C GLY A 151 11.30 9.98 15.69
N ASN A 152 11.56 9.37 16.84
CA ASN A 152 12.81 8.63 17.08
C ASN A 152 12.98 7.50 16.06
N PHE A 153 14.23 7.23 15.68
CA PHE A 153 14.63 6.18 14.74
C PHE A 153 13.91 6.22 13.39
N SER A 154 13.48 7.41 12.96
CA SER A 154 12.70 7.57 11.74
C SER A 154 13.54 8.04 10.56
N THR A 155 13.18 7.64 9.35
CA THR A 155 13.90 8.00 8.13
C THR A 155 12.95 8.59 7.09
N ALA A 156 13.11 9.87 6.74
CA ALA A 156 12.43 10.54 5.64
C ALA A 156 13.43 10.94 4.56
N ILE A 157 13.30 10.37 3.36
CA ILE A 157 14.17 10.65 2.21
C ILE A 157 13.30 11.08 1.03
N GLY A 158 13.44 12.33 0.60
CA GLY A 158 12.69 12.94 -0.50
C GLY A 158 12.21 14.36 -0.16
N ASN A 159 11.98 15.19 -1.17
CA ASN A 159 11.39 16.51 -0.96
C ASN A 159 10.03 16.37 -0.26
N GLN A 160 9.82 17.08 0.85
CA GLN A 160 8.58 17.03 1.64
C GLN A 160 8.22 15.62 2.17
N ALA A 161 9.16 14.68 2.23
CA ALA A 161 8.93 13.40 2.87
C ALA A 161 8.68 13.59 4.38
N PHE A 162 7.74 12.87 4.95
CA PHE A 162 7.40 12.95 6.38
C PHE A 162 7.35 11.55 6.99
N THR A 163 7.89 11.40 8.19
CA THR A 163 7.76 10.16 8.95
C THR A 163 7.55 10.40 10.45
N ALA A 164 6.70 9.56 11.04
CA ALA A 164 6.54 9.37 12.47
C ALA A 164 7.64 8.44 13.04
N ALA A 165 7.57 8.13 14.34
CA ALA A 165 8.57 7.31 15.04
C ALA A 165 8.68 5.89 14.45
N ASN A 166 9.92 5.38 14.39
CA ASN A 166 10.30 4.10 13.79
C ASN A 166 9.82 3.91 12.34
N GLY A 167 9.35 4.97 11.68
CA GLY A 167 8.82 4.91 10.33
C GLY A 167 9.88 5.18 9.27
N VAL A 168 9.56 4.77 8.04
CA VAL A 168 10.40 5.02 6.86
C VAL A 168 9.54 5.62 5.75
N ALA A 169 9.86 6.83 5.30
CA ALA A 169 9.26 7.47 4.14
C ALA A 169 10.34 7.67 3.06
N LEU A 170 10.21 6.97 1.93
CA LEU A 170 11.16 7.03 0.82
C LEU A 170 10.46 7.47 -0.47
N GLY A 171 10.66 8.73 -0.87
CA GLY A 171 10.06 9.35 -2.05
C GLY A 171 9.63 10.79 -1.78
N ALA A 172 9.55 11.61 -2.84
CA ALA A 172 9.04 12.97 -2.69
C ALA A 172 7.56 12.95 -2.25
N GLY A 173 7.22 13.70 -1.20
CA GLY A 173 5.88 13.72 -0.62
C GLY A 173 5.43 12.40 0.01
N ALA A 174 6.32 11.40 0.19
CA ALA A 174 5.98 10.17 0.89
C ALA A 174 5.70 10.45 2.38
N LYS A 175 4.64 9.86 2.93
CA LYS A 175 4.20 10.12 4.31
C LYS A 175 3.97 8.81 5.07
N ALA A 176 4.87 8.50 6.01
CA ALA A 176 4.69 7.44 6.98
C ALA A 176 4.15 8.04 8.29
N ASN A 177 2.83 8.30 8.34
CA ASN A 177 2.17 8.93 9.48
C ASN A 177 1.98 7.96 10.66
N THR A 178 1.77 6.68 10.36
CA THR A 178 1.60 5.65 11.39
C THR A 178 2.96 5.18 11.90
N ILE A 179 3.10 5.07 13.22
CA ILE A 179 4.34 4.61 13.90
C ILE A 179 4.71 3.21 13.40
N ASN A 180 6.01 2.95 13.21
CA ASN A 180 6.58 1.70 12.67
C ASN A 180 6.23 1.40 11.20
N SER A 181 5.46 2.25 10.52
CA SER A 181 5.04 1.99 9.14
C SER A 181 6.03 2.54 8.10
N VAL A 182 5.90 2.02 6.87
CA VAL A 182 6.74 2.38 5.74
C VAL A 182 5.88 2.97 4.62
N ALA A 183 6.27 4.12 4.08
CA ALA A 183 5.71 4.70 2.86
C ALA A 183 6.79 4.70 1.76
N LEU A 184 6.58 3.90 0.71
CA LEU A 184 7.57 3.67 -0.34
C LEU A 184 7.06 4.19 -1.69
N GLY A 185 7.74 5.20 -2.23
CA GLY A 185 7.45 5.87 -3.49
C GLY A 185 6.89 7.28 -3.32
N THR A 186 7.00 8.08 -4.39
CA THR A 186 6.48 9.45 -4.43
C THR A 186 5.00 9.50 -4.09
N ASN A 187 4.60 10.37 -3.15
CA ASN A 187 3.23 10.52 -2.67
C ASN A 187 2.60 9.25 -2.05
N SER A 188 3.38 8.23 -1.69
CA SER A 188 2.85 7.09 -0.93
C SER A 188 2.47 7.52 0.48
N VAL A 189 1.36 7.00 0.99
CA VAL A 189 0.83 7.37 2.31
C VAL A 189 0.55 6.12 3.13
N ALA A 190 1.32 5.93 4.20
CA ALA A 190 1.04 4.96 5.26
C ALA A 190 0.42 5.72 6.45
N SER A 191 -0.90 5.61 6.57
CA SER A 191 -1.70 6.33 7.57
C SER A 191 -2.87 5.48 8.09
N SER A 192 -2.74 4.16 8.05
CA SER A 192 -3.79 3.22 8.45
C SER A 192 -4.21 3.40 9.90
N THR A 193 -5.52 3.39 10.10
CA THR A 193 -6.20 3.41 11.40
C THR A 193 -6.75 2.03 11.78
N THR A 194 -6.59 1.02 10.92
CA THR A 194 -7.26 -0.29 11.02
C THR A 194 -6.29 -1.44 11.29
N LEU A 195 -5.02 -1.17 11.58
CA LEU A 195 -3.99 -2.21 11.79
C LEU A 195 -4.36 -3.24 12.88
N GLY A 196 -5.08 -2.82 13.92
CA GLY A 196 -5.58 -3.70 14.98
C GLY A 196 -6.83 -4.52 14.62
N SER A 197 -7.43 -4.29 13.46
CA SER A 197 -8.60 -5.04 12.98
C SER A 197 -8.16 -6.33 12.28
N ALA A 198 -8.99 -7.37 12.39
CA ALA A 198 -8.76 -8.59 11.64
C ALA A 198 -8.81 -8.30 10.13
N GLY A 199 -7.87 -8.88 9.38
CA GLY A 199 -7.87 -8.86 7.92
C GLY A 199 -9.14 -9.47 7.32
N PHE A 200 -9.39 -9.16 6.06
CA PHE A 200 -10.56 -9.67 5.34
C PHE A 200 -10.51 -11.21 5.22
N ALA A 201 -11.51 -11.90 5.77
CA ALA A 201 -11.64 -13.35 5.74
C ALA A 201 -12.79 -13.78 4.81
N PRO A 202 -12.52 -14.10 3.54
CA PRO A 202 -13.57 -14.57 2.63
C PRO A 202 -14.15 -15.90 3.12
N GLY A 203 -15.48 -15.99 3.18
CA GLY A 203 -16.19 -17.22 3.57
C GLY A 203 -15.96 -17.69 5.02
N GLY A 204 -15.41 -16.84 5.89
CA GLY A 204 -15.12 -17.20 7.29
C GLY A 204 -13.91 -18.12 7.47
N ALA A 205 -13.00 -18.17 6.49
CA ALA A 205 -11.78 -18.96 6.58
C ALA A 205 -10.91 -18.54 7.77
N THR A 206 -10.26 -19.51 8.41
CA THR A 206 -9.23 -19.25 9.44
C THR A 206 -7.97 -18.71 8.77
N LEU A 207 -7.53 -17.52 9.19
CA LEU A 207 -6.34 -16.86 8.65
C LEU A 207 -5.19 -16.92 9.65
N SER A 208 -3.96 -17.02 9.13
CA SER A 208 -2.75 -16.75 9.92
C SER A 208 -2.53 -15.24 10.05
N ALA A 209 -1.91 -14.80 11.15
CA ALA A 209 -1.54 -13.40 11.40
C ALA A 209 -2.68 -12.40 11.09
N THR A 210 -3.82 -12.55 11.78
CA THR A 210 -5.05 -11.81 11.49
C THR A 210 -4.94 -10.30 11.67
N THR A 211 -4.02 -9.80 12.50
CA THR A 211 -3.80 -8.36 12.72
C THR A 211 -2.40 -7.94 12.29
N ALA A 212 -2.27 -6.70 11.83
CA ALA A 212 -1.00 -6.14 11.40
C ALA A 212 -0.38 -5.30 12.51
N PHE A 213 0.94 -5.44 12.73
CA PHE A 213 1.68 -4.55 13.64
C PHE A 213 1.89 -3.15 13.04
N ALA A 214 2.15 -3.11 11.73
CA ALA A 214 2.42 -1.91 10.94
C ALA A 214 2.03 -2.17 9.47
N GLU A 215 2.16 -1.16 8.61
CA GLU A 215 1.93 -1.33 7.17
C GLU A 215 3.13 -0.88 6.33
N VAL A 216 3.20 -1.43 5.12
CA VAL A 216 4.04 -0.91 4.03
C VAL A 216 3.09 -0.39 2.95
N SER A 217 2.99 0.93 2.83
CA SER A 217 2.21 1.59 1.78
C SER A 217 3.07 1.85 0.55
N MET A 218 2.62 1.32 -0.59
CA MET A 218 3.27 1.48 -1.90
C MET A 218 2.60 2.57 -2.74
N GLY A 219 1.65 3.33 -2.19
CA GLY A 219 0.86 4.31 -2.93
C GLY A 219 -0.11 5.10 -2.05
N ALA A 220 -1.12 5.67 -2.68
CA ALA A 220 -2.26 6.31 -2.03
C ALA A 220 -3.54 5.87 -2.74
N ALA A 221 -4.71 6.14 -2.15
CA ALA A 221 -5.99 5.84 -2.79
C ALA A 221 -6.08 6.52 -4.17
N GLY A 222 -6.34 5.74 -5.22
CA GLY A 222 -6.36 6.20 -6.61
C GLY A 222 -4.97 6.39 -7.25
N SER A 223 -3.90 6.00 -6.55
CA SER A 223 -2.51 6.04 -7.02
C SER A 223 -1.77 4.77 -6.57
N GLU A 224 -2.43 3.62 -6.75
CA GLU A 224 -1.90 2.31 -6.46
C GLU A 224 -0.77 1.95 -7.44
N ARG A 225 0.18 1.13 -6.97
CA ARG A 225 1.29 0.64 -7.78
C ARG A 225 1.23 -0.86 -7.93
N ARG A 226 1.62 -1.35 -9.11
CA ARG A 226 1.87 -2.78 -9.31
C ARG A 226 3.17 -3.17 -8.60
N ILE A 227 3.11 -4.27 -7.86
CA ILE A 227 4.30 -4.97 -7.37
C ILE A 227 4.60 -6.07 -8.40
N THR A 228 5.78 -6.03 -9.02
CA THR A 228 6.15 -6.93 -10.13
C THR A 228 7.34 -7.79 -9.73
N ASN A 229 7.53 -8.93 -10.42
CA ASN A 229 8.58 -9.92 -10.14
C ASN A 229 8.46 -10.56 -8.75
N VAL A 230 7.22 -10.80 -8.30
CA VAL A 230 6.93 -11.51 -7.05
C VAL A 230 6.94 -13.02 -7.31
N ALA A 231 7.86 -13.74 -6.67
CA ALA A 231 7.89 -15.20 -6.68
C ALA A 231 6.61 -15.78 -6.04
N ALA A 232 6.29 -17.04 -6.32
CA ALA A 232 5.13 -17.68 -5.69
C ALA A 232 5.35 -17.82 -4.17
N GLY A 233 4.36 -17.43 -3.37
CA GLY A 233 4.42 -17.55 -1.92
C GLY A 233 4.42 -19.01 -1.46
N TYR A 234 5.16 -19.31 -0.39
CA TYR A 234 5.29 -20.65 0.19
C TYR A 234 4.64 -20.70 1.59
N GLY A 235 4.96 -19.75 2.46
CA GLY A 235 4.40 -19.62 3.79
C GLY A 235 3.01 -18.97 3.81
N ALA A 236 2.29 -19.13 4.93
CA ALA A 236 0.93 -18.59 5.11
C ALA A 236 0.85 -17.05 5.11
N THR A 237 1.97 -16.36 5.31
CA THR A 237 2.07 -14.89 5.33
C THR A 237 2.87 -14.34 4.14
N ASP A 238 3.18 -15.16 3.15
CA ASP A 238 3.85 -14.72 1.93
C ASP A 238 2.86 -14.04 0.98
N ALA A 239 3.35 -13.09 0.19
CA ALA A 239 2.55 -12.49 -0.87
C ALA A 239 2.21 -13.53 -1.95
N VAL A 240 0.97 -13.51 -2.43
CA VAL A 240 0.49 -14.36 -3.53
C VAL A 240 0.71 -13.64 -4.86
N ASN A 241 1.30 -14.31 -5.84
CA ASN A 241 1.42 -13.77 -7.19
C ASN A 241 0.23 -14.21 -8.10
N VAL A 242 0.08 -13.59 -9.27
CA VAL A 242 -1.05 -13.85 -10.17
C VAL A 242 -1.09 -15.31 -10.67
N SER A 243 0.06 -15.98 -10.80
CA SER A 243 0.10 -17.37 -11.27
C SER A 243 -0.55 -18.36 -10.30
N GLN A 244 -0.43 -18.12 -8.99
CA GLN A 244 -1.10 -18.92 -7.96
C GLN A 244 -2.62 -18.71 -8.00
N LEU A 245 -3.07 -17.48 -8.23
CA LEU A 245 -4.49 -17.17 -8.40
C LEU A 245 -5.07 -17.82 -9.66
N MET A 246 -4.33 -17.79 -10.78
CA MET A 246 -4.72 -18.48 -12.02
C MET A 246 -4.80 -20.00 -11.85
N ALA A 247 -3.90 -20.59 -11.06
CA ALA A 247 -3.95 -22.02 -10.75
C ALA A 247 -5.21 -22.40 -9.95
N GLU A 248 -5.67 -21.52 -9.05
CA GLU A 248 -6.93 -21.72 -8.32
C GLU A 248 -8.16 -21.48 -9.22
N ASP A 249 -8.12 -20.47 -10.10
CA ASP A 249 -9.18 -20.23 -11.11
C ASP A 249 -9.40 -21.44 -12.05
N ALA A 250 -8.31 -22.12 -12.42
CA ALA A 250 -8.39 -23.37 -13.18
C ALA A 250 -9.12 -24.49 -12.42
N ARG A 251 -8.97 -24.57 -11.09
CA ARG A 251 -9.70 -25.53 -10.25
C ARG A 251 -11.19 -25.20 -10.19
N VAL A 252 -11.54 -23.93 -10.04
CA VAL A 252 -12.95 -23.48 -10.05
C VAL A 252 -13.61 -23.77 -11.40
N SER A 253 -12.89 -23.56 -12.50
CA SER A 253 -13.36 -23.89 -13.85
C SER A 253 -13.67 -25.39 -14.01
N ASN A 254 -12.85 -26.28 -13.42
CA ASN A 254 -13.13 -27.71 -13.42
C ASN A 254 -14.41 -28.07 -12.64
N VAL A 255 -14.65 -27.42 -11.50
CA VAL A 255 -15.91 -27.59 -10.75
C VAL A 255 -17.12 -27.14 -11.56
N SER A 256 -17.02 -26.02 -12.27
CA SER A 256 -18.07 -25.53 -13.18
C SER A 256 -18.42 -26.55 -14.28
N ASN A 257 -17.41 -27.17 -14.88
CA ASN A 257 -17.60 -28.22 -15.89
C ASN A 257 -18.29 -29.46 -15.30
N ASN A 258 -17.86 -29.90 -14.12
CA ASN A 258 -18.49 -31.01 -13.42
C ASN A 258 -19.97 -30.72 -13.11
N LEU A 259 -20.29 -29.49 -12.68
CA LEU A 259 -21.67 -29.08 -12.43
C LEU A 259 -22.53 -29.10 -13.70
N THR A 260 -21.98 -28.68 -14.85
CA THR A 260 -22.67 -28.76 -16.14
C THR A 260 -22.96 -30.21 -16.53
N ASN A 261 -21.99 -31.11 -16.37
CA ASN A 261 -22.18 -32.53 -16.65
C ASN A 261 -23.23 -33.17 -15.72
N LEU A 262 -23.22 -32.80 -14.44
CA LEU A 262 -24.25 -33.22 -13.49
C LEU A 262 -25.63 -32.71 -13.92
N SER A 263 -25.73 -31.44 -14.33
CA SER A 263 -26.98 -30.85 -14.82
C SER A 263 -27.55 -31.63 -16.02
N ASN A 264 -26.70 -31.98 -16.99
CA ASN A 264 -27.10 -32.79 -18.15
C ASN A 264 -27.58 -34.19 -17.72
N THR A 265 -26.90 -34.81 -16.77
CA THR A 265 -27.29 -36.12 -16.21
C THR A 265 -28.66 -36.04 -15.54
N VAL A 266 -28.89 -35.00 -14.73
CA VAL A 266 -30.19 -34.75 -14.07
C VAL A 266 -31.29 -34.53 -15.10
N ASN A 267 -31.02 -33.77 -16.17
CA ASN A 267 -31.99 -33.55 -17.25
C ASN A 267 -32.37 -34.87 -17.96
N ASN A 268 -31.38 -35.72 -18.25
CA ASN A 268 -31.63 -37.03 -18.85
C ASN A 268 -32.49 -37.93 -17.95
N ILE A 269 -32.24 -37.92 -16.63
CA ILE A 269 -33.05 -38.65 -15.63
C ILE A 269 -34.49 -38.12 -15.60
N ASN A 270 -34.67 -36.79 -15.62
CA ASN A 270 -36.00 -36.18 -15.66
C ASN A 270 -36.78 -36.62 -16.91
N THR A 271 -36.13 -36.64 -18.08
CA THR A 271 -36.74 -37.15 -19.31
C THR A 271 -37.09 -38.63 -19.23
N ALA A 272 -36.19 -39.47 -18.70
CA ALA A 272 -36.44 -40.90 -18.53
C ALA A 272 -37.63 -41.16 -17.57
N THR A 273 -37.72 -40.39 -16.48
CA THR A 273 -38.83 -40.46 -15.51
C THR A 273 -40.15 -40.03 -16.16
N GLY A 274 -40.14 -38.99 -17.01
CA GLY A 274 -41.29 -38.59 -17.82
C GLY A 274 -41.73 -39.71 -18.78
N ASN A 275 -40.79 -40.35 -19.47
CA ASN A 275 -41.07 -41.48 -20.35
C ASN A 275 -41.65 -42.67 -19.58
N PHE A 276 -41.09 -43.00 -18.41
CA PHE A 276 -41.61 -44.06 -17.54
C PHE A 276 -43.05 -43.77 -17.09
N THR A 277 -43.36 -42.51 -16.75
CA THR A 277 -44.72 -42.08 -16.43
C THR A 277 -45.68 -42.29 -17.62
N ASN A 278 -45.24 -41.99 -18.85
CA ASN A 278 -46.03 -42.23 -20.06
C ASN A 278 -46.26 -43.73 -20.31
N ILE A 279 -45.24 -44.57 -20.12
CA ILE A 279 -45.36 -46.03 -20.23
C ILE A 279 -46.38 -46.56 -19.23
N ILE A 280 -46.31 -46.13 -17.96
CA ILE A 280 -47.31 -46.48 -16.93
C ILE A 280 -48.73 -46.12 -17.41
N ASN A 281 -48.91 -44.93 -17.97
CA ASN A 281 -50.21 -44.48 -18.48
C ASN A 281 -50.71 -45.37 -19.64
N VAL A 282 -49.84 -45.74 -20.58
CA VAL A 282 -50.18 -46.65 -21.68
C VAL A 282 -50.57 -48.03 -21.15
N VAL A 283 -49.76 -48.63 -20.27
CA VAL A 283 -50.05 -49.93 -19.66
C VAL A 283 -51.40 -49.90 -18.93
N ASN A 284 -51.66 -48.86 -18.14
CA ASN A 284 -52.94 -48.68 -17.45
C ASN A 284 -54.12 -48.53 -18.42
N ASN A 285 -53.93 -47.88 -19.58
CA ASN A 285 -54.97 -47.74 -20.60
C ASN A 285 -55.22 -49.04 -21.36
N SER A 286 -54.16 -49.78 -21.69
CA SER A 286 -54.24 -51.09 -22.34
C SER A 286 -54.90 -52.11 -21.43
N ALA A 287 -54.54 -52.16 -20.15
CA ALA A 287 -55.20 -53.00 -19.15
C ALA A 287 -56.70 -52.68 -19.04
N ARG A 288 -57.07 -51.39 -19.10
CA ARG A 288 -58.47 -50.95 -19.13
C ARG A 288 -59.20 -51.38 -20.42
N HIS A 289 -58.52 -51.38 -21.58
CA HIS A 289 -59.10 -51.87 -22.84
C HIS A 289 -59.28 -53.38 -22.84
N ALA A 290 -58.25 -54.13 -22.47
CA ALA A 290 -58.31 -55.58 -22.33
C ALA A 290 -59.45 -56.02 -21.39
N CYS A 291 -59.60 -55.35 -20.24
CA CYS A 291 -60.71 -55.59 -19.34
C CYS A 291 -62.08 -55.29 -19.98
N ARG A 292 -62.18 -54.24 -20.79
CA ARG A 292 -63.41 -53.86 -21.50
C ARG A 292 -63.76 -54.85 -22.60
N ASP A 293 -62.77 -55.31 -23.35
CA ASP A 293 -62.95 -56.29 -24.43
C ASP A 293 -63.32 -57.65 -23.88
N ALA A 294 -62.68 -58.10 -22.79
CA ALA A 294 -63.09 -59.30 -22.07
C ALA A 294 -64.54 -59.22 -21.55
N CYS A 295 -64.93 -58.07 -20.93
CA CYS A 295 -66.33 -57.84 -20.52
C CYS A 295 -67.30 -57.85 -21.74
N ARG A 296 -66.86 -57.43 -22.93
CA ARG A 296 -67.68 -57.42 -24.17
C ARG A 296 -67.81 -58.81 -24.79
N ASP A 297 -66.74 -59.59 -24.85
CA ASP A 297 -66.76 -60.95 -25.41
C ASP A 297 -67.54 -61.92 -24.53
N ALA A 298 -67.43 -61.80 -23.20
CA ALA A 298 -68.29 -62.55 -22.27
C ALA A 298 -69.79 -62.32 -22.55
N ARG A 299 -70.20 -61.06 -22.82
CA ARG A 299 -71.59 -60.74 -23.20
C ARG A 299 -71.99 -61.33 -24.54
N ARG A 300 -71.09 -61.37 -25.53
CA ARG A 300 -71.35 -61.97 -26.85
C ARG A 300 -71.46 -63.48 -26.77
N GLY A 301 -70.60 -64.14 -26.00
CA GLY A 301 -70.67 -65.58 -25.72
C GLY A 301 -72.03 -65.97 -25.12
N PHE A 302 -72.48 -65.22 -24.11
CA PHE A 302 -73.80 -65.42 -23.50
C PHE A 302 -74.95 -65.31 -24.53
N ARG A 303 -74.89 -64.33 -25.44
CA ARG A 303 -75.89 -64.17 -26.52
C ARG A 303 -75.83 -65.30 -27.55
N ARG A 304 -74.65 -65.79 -27.91
CA ARG A 304 -74.48 -66.90 -28.86
C ARG A 304 -74.92 -68.24 -28.29
N ALA A 305 -74.61 -68.53 -27.03
CA ALA A 305 -75.13 -69.71 -26.32
C ALA A 305 -76.66 -69.71 -26.30
N CYS A 306 -77.27 -68.55 -26.03
CA CYS A 306 -78.72 -68.38 -26.12
C CYS A 306 -79.27 -68.61 -27.54
N ARG A 307 -78.54 -68.21 -28.60
CA ARG A 307 -78.95 -68.39 -30.00
C ARG A 307 -78.80 -69.84 -30.49
N ILE A 308 -77.78 -70.56 -30.05
CA ILE A 308 -77.57 -71.98 -30.38
C ILE A 308 -78.67 -72.83 -29.72
N CYS A 309 -79.12 -72.45 -28.52
CA CYS A 309 -80.29 -73.08 -27.90
C CYS A 309 -81.62 -72.82 -28.65
N PHE A 310 -81.69 -71.82 -29.52
CA PHE A 310 -82.92 -71.46 -30.26
C PHE A 310 -82.87 -71.73 -31.78
N GLY A 311 -81.73 -72.21 -32.32
CA GLY A 311 -81.50 -72.33 -33.78
C GLY A 311 -81.56 -73.75 -34.36
N GLY A 312 -81.78 -74.78 -33.54
CA GLY A 312 -82.00 -76.15 -34.02
C GLY A 312 -83.41 -76.31 -34.58
N GLN A 313 -83.52 -76.45 -35.90
CA GLN A 313 -84.77 -76.70 -36.62
C GLN A 313 -85.43 -78.01 -36.18
N HIS A 314 -86.73 -77.89 -35.90
CA HIS A 314 -87.78 -78.90 -35.79
C HIS A 314 -87.48 -80.30 -36.36
N GLN A 315 -87.41 -81.30 -35.46
CA GLN A 315 -88.07 -82.60 -35.68
C GLN A 315 -88.85 -82.98 -34.41
N LYS A 316 -90.06 -83.51 -34.65
CA LYS A 316 -91.18 -83.76 -33.72
C LYS A 316 -90.87 -84.81 -32.63
N PRO A 317 -91.69 -84.90 -31.56
CA PRO A 317 -91.27 -85.38 -30.25
C PRO A 317 -91.37 -86.91 -30.11
N GLY A 318 -90.34 -87.52 -29.52
CA GLY A 318 -90.31 -88.93 -29.13
C GLY A 318 -89.51 -89.08 -27.85
N ARG A 319 -90.09 -89.76 -26.87
CA ARG A 319 -89.70 -89.84 -25.46
C ARG A 319 -88.28 -90.36 -25.24
N GLY A 320 -87.59 -89.81 -24.25
CA GLY A 320 -86.36 -90.40 -23.70
C GLY A 320 -85.54 -89.37 -22.94
N ALA A 321 -85.60 -89.43 -21.61
CA ALA A 321 -84.82 -88.60 -20.70
C ALA A 321 -83.32 -88.74 -20.96
N HIS A 322 -82.55 -87.64 -20.80
CA HIS A 322 -81.31 -87.64 -20.04
C HIS A 322 -80.92 -86.19 -19.71
N ALA A 323 -80.77 -85.93 -18.42
CA ALA A 323 -80.32 -84.68 -17.87
C ALA A 323 -78.86 -84.38 -18.27
N CYS A 324 -78.59 -83.17 -18.73
CA CYS A 324 -77.29 -82.52 -18.56
C CYS A 324 -77.45 -81.35 -17.60
N ARG A 325 -77.36 -81.67 -16.31
CA ARG A 325 -77.02 -80.74 -15.25
C ARG A 325 -75.49 -80.55 -15.34
N ALA A 326 -75.04 -79.35 -15.67
CA ALA A 326 -73.70 -78.90 -15.34
C ALA A 326 -73.86 -77.73 -14.37
N GLU A 327 -73.88 -78.07 -13.09
CA GLU A 327 -73.34 -77.19 -12.06
C GLU A 327 -71.84 -77.07 -12.34
N ASP A 328 -71.34 -75.87 -12.60
CA ASP A 328 -70.24 -75.40 -11.77
C ASP A 328 -70.17 -73.87 -11.74
N ARG A 329 -70.27 -73.35 -10.51
CA ARG A 329 -70.02 -71.97 -10.15
C ARG A 329 -68.51 -71.77 -10.09
N GLY A 330 -67.88 -71.46 -11.21
CA GLY A 330 -66.50 -70.99 -11.26
C GLY A 330 -66.45 -69.49 -11.53
N SER A 331 -66.50 -68.68 -10.47
CA SER A 331 -65.98 -67.30 -10.40
C SER A 331 -65.88 -66.50 -11.71
N LEU A 332 -66.96 -65.80 -12.08
CA LEU A 332 -66.83 -64.54 -12.82
C LEU A 332 -65.99 -63.58 -11.96
N PRO A 333 -64.89 -62.96 -12.45
CA PRO A 333 -64.35 -61.80 -11.78
C PRO A 333 -65.34 -60.64 -11.98
N SER A 334 -66.26 -60.54 -11.02
CA SER A 334 -67.04 -59.35 -10.71
C SER A 334 -66.10 -58.21 -10.37
N ARG A 335 -65.61 -57.49 -11.38
CA ARG A 335 -64.97 -56.17 -11.20
C ARG A 335 -65.06 -55.27 -12.44
N CYS A 336 -66.13 -55.36 -13.21
CA CYS A 336 -66.62 -54.22 -14.00
C CYS A 336 -67.43 -53.31 -13.02
N GLY A 337 -66.76 -52.57 -12.12
CA GLY A 337 -67.44 -51.79 -11.07
C GLY A 337 -66.54 -51.11 -10.04
N GLY A 338 -65.50 -50.38 -10.47
CA GLY A 338 -64.76 -49.46 -9.61
C GLY A 338 -64.98 -48.02 -10.07
N ARG A 339 -65.92 -47.31 -9.46
CA ARG A 339 -65.96 -45.83 -9.49
C ARG A 339 -64.62 -45.33 -8.94
N LEU A 340 -63.79 -44.73 -9.79
CA LEU A 340 -62.76 -43.82 -9.32
C LEU A 340 -63.45 -42.62 -8.65
N PRO A 341 -63.09 -42.23 -7.42
CA PRO A 341 -63.56 -40.98 -6.87
C PRO A 341 -63.01 -39.83 -7.75
N ARG A 342 -63.91 -38.95 -8.17
CA ARG A 342 -63.55 -37.62 -8.69
C ARG A 342 -62.82 -36.87 -7.58
N ASN A 343 -61.49 -36.92 -7.56
CA ASN A 343 -60.73 -35.93 -6.81
C ASN A 343 -60.79 -34.63 -7.61
N ARG A 344 -61.65 -33.72 -7.12
CA ARG A 344 -61.65 -32.32 -7.51
C ARG A 344 -60.24 -31.78 -7.37
N ARG A 345 -59.83 -31.02 -8.39
CA ARG A 345 -58.68 -30.11 -8.35
C ARG A 345 -58.77 -29.27 -7.07
N ALA A 346 -57.82 -29.45 -6.16
CA ALA A 346 -57.44 -28.41 -5.22
C ALA A 346 -56.44 -27.52 -5.94
N SER A 347 -56.94 -26.54 -6.69
CA SER A 347 -56.17 -25.35 -7.05
C SER A 347 -56.14 -24.45 -5.82
N GLY A 348 -55.15 -24.66 -4.96
CA GLY A 348 -54.82 -23.81 -3.83
C GLY A 348 -53.33 -23.52 -3.85
N GLN A 349 -52.91 -22.53 -4.65
CA GLN A 349 -51.64 -21.86 -4.45
C GLN A 349 -51.72 -21.05 -3.14
N PRO A 350 -50.86 -21.27 -2.13
CA PRO A 350 -50.53 -20.19 -1.21
C PRO A 350 -49.55 -19.26 -1.93
N ARG A 351 -50.00 -18.05 -2.27
CA ARG A 351 -49.11 -16.93 -2.56
C ARG A 351 -48.34 -16.61 -1.28
N ALA A 352 -47.10 -17.08 -1.18
CA ALA A 352 -46.13 -16.54 -0.24
C ALA A 352 -45.83 -15.09 -0.67
N ARG A 353 -46.34 -14.11 0.09
CA ARG A 353 -45.82 -12.75 0.09
C ARG A 353 -44.41 -12.80 0.68
N PHE A 354 -43.40 -12.68 -0.15
CA PHE A 354 -42.09 -12.19 0.31
C PHE A 354 -42.25 -10.70 0.63
N ALA A 355 -42.23 -10.39 1.93
CA ALA A 355 -41.88 -9.06 2.40
C ALA A 355 -40.38 -8.87 2.16
N ARG A 356 -40.02 -7.80 1.44
CA ARG A 356 -38.66 -7.27 1.41
C ARG A 356 -38.35 -6.69 2.79
N LEU A 357 -37.29 -7.19 3.41
CA LEU A 357 -36.35 -6.39 4.19
C LEU A 357 -35.02 -6.45 3.43
#